data_AF-A0A1Q6U0U3-F1
#
_entry.id   AF-A0A1Q6U0U3-F1
#
_cell.length_a   1.000
_cell.length_b   1.000
_cell.length_c   1.000
_cell.angle_alpha   90.00
_cell.angle_beta   90.00
_cell.angle_gamma   90.00
#
_symmetry.space_group_name_H-M   'P 1'
#
loop_
_entity.id
_entity.type
_entity.pdbx_description
1 polymer ?
#
loop_
_entity_poly.entity_id
_entity_poly.type
_entity_poly.pdbx_seq_one_letter_code
_entity_poly.pdbx_strand_id
1 'polypeptide(L)'
;MKGISSTDDTVLHENCIDYINKTEFRTSSEVNVNRNGCFLLASGEIVMPNKVVSIDEYYLTSLMVDVNGFKKPNKQGKDIHSFFIVMRPASKSVFLVALDGQIKDFYKAGIFPSGYGLNLAKSCNSADPINGKNMVLCTAKLMQDGWEFKDDYPW
;
A
#
# COMPACT_ATOMS: atom_id res chain seq x y z
N MET A 1 -15.50 -6.12 -10.74
CA MET A 1 -14.16 -5.66 -11.18
C MET A 1 -13.79 -6.44 -12.43
N LYS A 2 -13.44 -5.78 -13.53
CA LYS A 2 -12.80 -6.44 -14.68
C LYS A 2 -11.29 -6.26 -14.52
N GLY A 3 -10.54 -7.35 -14.57
CA GLY A 3 -9.09 -7.35 -14.42
C GLY A 3 -8.52 -8.74 -14.72
N ILE A 4 -7.21 -8.83 -14.85
CA ILE A 4 -6.48 -10.08 -15.09
C ILE A 4 -5.64 -10.38 -13.85
N SER A 5 -5.57 -11.65 -13.43
CA SER A 5 -4.68 -12.09 -12.36
C SER A 5 -3.41 -12.70 -12.93
N SER A 6 -2.26 -12.42 -12.31
CA SER A 6 -0.99 -13.04 -12.68
C SER A 6 -0.93 -14.53 -12.40
N THR A 7 -1.89 -15.11 -11.66
CA THR A 7 -1.96 -16.57 -11.48
C THR A 7 -2.42 -17.28 -12.76
N ASP A 8 -3.13 -16.54 -13.62
CA ASP A 8 -3.79 -17.08 -14.82
C ASP A 8 -3.12 -16.56 -16.11
N ASP A 9 -2.16 -15.64 -16.00
CA ASP A 9 -1.48 -14.98 -17.12
C ASP A 9 0.02 -14.82 -16.85
N THR A 10 0.83 -15.59 -17.59
CA THR A 10 2.30 -15.60 -17.44
C THR A 10 2.95 -14.27 -17.83
N VAL A 11 2.41 -13.56 -18.82
CA VAL A 11 2.98 -12.27 -19.25
C VAL A 11 2.77 -11.23 -18.17
N LEU A 12 1.57 -11.18 -17.57
CA LEU A 12 1.30 -10.32 -16.44
C LEU A 12 2.16 -10.69 -15.22
N HIS A 13 2.35 -11.99 -14.97
CA HIS A 13 3.22 -12.48 -13.91
C HIS A 13 4.66 -11.96 -14.03
N GLU A 14 5.27 -12.12 -15.19
CA GLU A 14 6.63 -11.63 -15.47
C GLU A 14 6.71 -10.11 -15.32
N ASN A 15 5.72 -9.37 -15.85
CA ASN A 15 5.67 -7.92 -15.73
C ASN A 15 5.57 -7.47 -14.27
N CYS A 16 4.82 -8.17 -13.42
CA CYS A 16 4.73 -7.84 -11.99
C CYS A 16 6.02 -8.15 -11.23
N ILE A 17 6.72 -9.24 -11.56
CA ILE A 17 8.04 -9.53 -10.99
C ILE A 17 9.02 -8.42 -11.38
N ASP A 18 9.05 -8.07 -12.67
CA ASP A 18 9.93 -7.01 -13.18
C ASP A 18 9.63 -5.66 -12.53
N TYR A 19 8.34 -5.35 -12.38
CA TYR A 19 7.88 -4.14 -11.71
C TYR A 19 8.44 -4.02 -10.31
N ILE A 20 8.32 -5.06 -9.47
CA ILE A 20 8.81 -5.03 -8.07
C ILE A 20 10.33 -4.89 -8.03
N ASN A 21 11.03 -5.61 -8.90
CA ASN A 21 12.50 -5.58 -8.95
C ASN A 21 13.06 -4.24 -9.45
N LYS A 22 12.36 -3.56 -10.34
CA LYS A 22 12.80 -2.30 -10.96
C LYS A 22 12.26 -1.06 -10.25
N THR A 23 11.21 -1.17 -9.44
CA THR A 23 10.82 -0.05 -8.59
C THR A 23 11.90 0.22 -7.56
N GLU A 24 12.34 1.48 -7.43
CA GLU A 24 13.16 1.94 -6.30
C GLU A 24 12.45 1.80 -4.94
N PHE A 25 11.21 1.32 -4.97
CA PHE A 25 10.36 1.00 -3.85
C PHE A 25 10.92 -0.20 -3.08
N ARG A 26 11.64 0.08 -1.99
CA ARG A 26 12.04 -0.95 -1.02
C ARG A 26 10.88 -1.21 -0.07
N THR A 27 10.16 -2.30 -0.30
CA THR A 27 9.32 -2.88 0.74
C THR A 27 10.17 -3.56 1.81
N SER A 28 9.83 -3.30 3.06
CA SER A 28 10.19 -4.12 4.21
C SER A 28 9.43 -5.44 4.27
N SER A 29 8.23 -5.54 3.67
CA SER A 29 7.51 -6.80 3.53
C SER A 29 7.77 -7.40 2.14
N GLU A 30 8.04 -8.70 2.08
CA GLU A 30 8.26 -9.40 0.81
C GLU A 30 6.94 -9.45 0.01
N VAL A 31 6.67 -8.43 -0.80
CA VAL A 31 5.67 -8.54 -1.86
C VAL A 31 6.16 -9.65 -2.78
N ASN A 32 5.47 -10.78 -2.76
CA ASN A 32 5.89 -11.99 -3.43
C ASN A 32 4.82 -12.40 -4.45
N VAL A 33 5.03 -12.00 -5.71
CA VAL A 33 4.11 -12.31 -6.82
C VAL A 33 3.90 -13.81 -6.97
N ASN A 34 4.94 -14.61 -6.73
CA ASN A 34 4.84 -16.08 -6.82
C ASN A 34 3.87 -16.67 -5.80
N ARG A 35 3.70 -16.03 -4.63
CA ARG A 35 2.79 -16.51 -3.58
C ARG A 35 1.44 -15.81 -3.57
N ASN A 36 1.42 -14.50 -3.81
CA ASN A 36 0.24 -13.65 -3.60
C ASN A 36 -0.39 -13.19 -4.91
N GLY A 37 0.31 -13.33 -6.03
CA GLY A 37 -0.08 -12.77 -7.31
C GLY A 37 -0.06 -11.24 -7.34
N CYS A 38 -0.41 -10.70 -8.50
CA CYS A 38 -0.80 -9.31 -8.72
C CYS A 38 -2.03 -9.29 -9.63
N PHE A 39 -2.73 -8.15 -9.66
CA PHE A 39 -3.86 -7.94 -10.54
C PHE A 39 -3.63 -6.68 -11.36
N LEU A 40 -3.92 -6.76 -12.66
CA LEU A 40 -4.03 -5.59 -13.52
C LEU A 40 -5.51 -5.27 -13.70
N LEU A 41 -5.93 -4.09 -13.25
CA LEU A 41 -7.30 -3.62 -13.44
C LEU A 41 -7.48 -3.09 -14.87
N ALA A 42 -8.72 -3.14 -15.37
CA ALA A 42 -9.03 -2.72 -16.74
C ALA A 42 -8.66 -1.26 -17.07
N SER A 43 -8.58 -0.39 -16.05
CA SER A 43 -8.16 1.01 -16.15
C SER A 43 -6.63 1.19 -16.12
N GLY A 44 -5.87 0.12 -15.89
CA GLY A 44 -4.41 0.08 -15.97
C GLY A 44 -3.69 0.11 -14.63
N GLU A 45 -4.42 0.19 -13.51
CA GLU A 45 -3.85 0.14 -12.16
C GLU A 45 -3.37 -1.26 -11.82
N ILE A 46 -2.30 -1.32 -11.03
CA ILE A 46 -1.77 -2.58 -10.51
C ILE A 46 -2.15 -2.70 -9.04
N VAL A 47 -2.68 -3.88 -8.67
CA VAL A 47 -3.04 -4.21 -7.30
C VAL A 47 -2.18 -5.38 -6.83
N MET A 48 -1.47 -5.19 -5.72
CA MET A 48 -0.56 -6.17 -5.13
C MET A 48 -0.99 -6.47 -3.70
N PRO A 49 -1.67 -7.60 -3.45
CA PRO A 49 -1.97 -8.03 -2.10
C PRO A 49 -0.72 -8.57 -1.41
N ASN A 50 -0.64 -8.35 -0.11
CA ASN A 50 0.36 -8.98 0.74
C ASN A 50 -0.16 -10.25 1.40
N LYS A 51 0.77 -10.99 1.99
CA LYS A 51 0.43 -12.16 2.80
C LYS A 51 -0.35 -11.71 4.03
N VAL A 52 -1.37 -12.50 4.36
CA VAL A 52 -2.16 -12.30 5.57
C VAL A 52 -1.31 -12.53 6.83
N VAL A 53 -1.45 -11.63 7.80
CA VAL A 53 -0.87 -11.73 9.14
C VAL A 53 -1.99 -12.05 10.12
N SER A 54 -1.82 -13.14 10.87
CA SER A 54 -2.72 -13.57 11.93
C SER A 54 -1.93 -13.69 13.23
N ILE A 55 -2.32 -12.89 14.22
CA ILE A 55 -1.89 -13.08 15.61
C ILE A 55 -3.13 -13.11 16.50
N ASP A 56 -3.00 -13.53 17.75
CA ASP A 56 -4.16 -13.69 18.66
C ASP A 56 -5.01 -12.42 18.78
N GLU A 57 -4.38 -11.23 18.72
CA GLU A 57 -5.05 -9.94 18.86
C GLU A 57 -5.69 -9.38 17.58
N TYR A 58 -5.22 -9.76 16.38
CA TYR A 58 -5.72 -9.20 15.12
C TYR A 58 -5.46 -10.09 13.91
N TYR A 59 -6.28 -9.90 12.87
CA TYR A 59 -6.19 -10.60 11.59
C TYR A 59 -6.29 -9.57 10.46
N LEU A 60 -5.21 -9.35 9.74
CA LEU A 60 -5.12 -8.32 8.71
C LEU A 60 -4.24 -8.73 7.53
N THR A 61 -4.44 -8.07 6.40
CA THR A 61 -3.49 -8.06 5.27
C THR A 61 -3.28 -6.62 4.81
N SER A 62 -2.38 -6.39 3.84
CA SER A 62 -2.26 -5.12 3.15
C SER A 62 -2.46 -5.27 1.65
N LEU A 63 -2.84 -4.17 1.04
CA LEU A 63 -3.06 -4.01 -0.39
C LEU A 63 -2.25 -2.80 -0.83
N MET A 64 -1.35 -3.01 -1.78
CA MET A 64 -0.73 -1.91 -2.50
C MET A 64 -1.45 -1.71 -3.83
N VAL A 65 -1.71 -0.46 -4.17
CA VAL A 65 -2.38 -0.05 -5.39
C VAL A 65 -1.51 1.01 -6.05
N ASP A 66 -1.05 0.73 -7.27
CA ASP A 66 -0.41 1.73 -8.13
C ASP A 66 -1.42 2.21 -9.17
N VAL A 67 -1.81 3.49 -9.09
CA VAL A 67 -2.80 4.10 -9.99
C VAL A 67 -2.22 4.49 -11.36
N ASN A 68 -0.90 4.56 -11.48
CA ASN A 68 -0.19 4.81 -12.75
C ASN A 68 0.22 3.51 -13.46
N GLY A 69 0.16 2.38 -12.75
CA GLY A 69 0.38 1.04 -13.28
C GLY A 69 1.82 0.82 -13.75
N PHE A 70 2.00 0.19 -14.92
CA PHE A 70 3.36 -0.05 -15.46
C PHE A 70 4.02 1.19 -16.07
N LYS A 71 3.31 2.33 -16.15
CA LYS A 71 3.90 3.58 -16.63
C LYS A 71 4.89 4.08 -15.59
N LYS A 72 6.04 4.60 -16.00
CA LYS A 72 7.09 5.12 -15.11
C LYS A 72 7.25 6.63 -15.28
N PRO A 73 7.76 7.36 -14.27
CA PRO A 73 8.12 6.90 -12.91
C PRO A 73 6.90 6.70 -12.01
N ASN A 74 6.98 5.77 -11.07
CA ASN A 74 5.99 5.59 -10.00
C ASN A 74 6.59 5.95 -8.66
N LYS A 75 5.90 6.81 -7.90
CA LYS A 75 6.36 7.31 -6.61
C LYS A 75 5.39 6.92 -5.51
N GLN A 76 5.95 6.50 -4.37
CA GLN A 76 5.17 6.24 -3.17
C GLN A 76 4.42 7.48 -2.71
N GLY A 77 3.16 7.34 -2.33
CA GLY A 77 2.32 8.42 -1.86
C GLY A 77 1.71 9.29 -2.96
N LYS A 78 2.28 9.27 -4.18
CA LYS A 78 1.73 9.92 -5.38
C LYS A 78 0.95 8.95 -6.26
N ASP A 79 1.62 7.89 -6.68
CA ASP A 79 1.09 6.88 -7.60
C ASP A 79 0.82 5.57 -6.84
N ILE A 80 1.69 5.22 -5.88
CA ILE A 80 1.61 3.98 -5.10
C ILE A 80 0.99 4.28 -3.73
N HIS A 81 -0.14 3.65 -3.46
CA HIS A 81 -0.92 3.78 -2.23
C HIS A 81 -1.05 2.45 -1.51
N SER A 82 -0.96 2.47 -0.18
CA SER A 82 -1.03 1.27 0.66
C SER A 82 -2.21 1.32 1.61
N PHE A 83 -2.93 0.20 1.69
CA PHE A 83 -4.09 0.02 2.56
C PHE A 83 -3.92 -1.24 3.40
N PHE A 84 -4.46 -1.22 4.61
CA PHE A 84 -4.70 -2.40 5.42
C PHE A 84 -6.13 -2.89 5.20
N ILE A 85 -6.30 -4.20 5.06
CA ILE A 85 -7.58 -4.88 5.15
C ILE A 85 -7.62 -5.55 6.52
N VAL A 86 -8.35 -4.94 7.46
CA VAL A 86 -8.55 -5.45 8.81
C VAL A 86 -9.78 -6.35 8.80
N MET A 87 -9.57 -7.64 9.05
CA MET A 87 -10.64 -8.65 9.13
C MET A 87 -11.04 -8.93 10.57
N ARG A 88 -10.08 -8.88 11.51
CA ARG A 88 -10.32 -8.88 12.96
C ARG A 88 -9.60 -7.68 13.58
N PRO A 89 -10.33 -6.67 14.09
CA PRO A 89 -9.72 -5.51 14.73
C PRO A 89 -9.14 -5.85 16.10
N ALA A 90 -8.21 -5.02 16.57
CA ALA A 90 -7.72 -5.10 17.94
C ALA A 90 -8.78 -4.56 18.92
N SER A 91 -8.88 -5.18 20.10
CA SER A 91 -9.79 -4.75 21.18
C SER A 91 -9.27 -3.58 22.01
N LYS A 92 -7.98 -3.23 21.85
CA LYS A 92 -7.28 -2.15 22.54
C LYS A 92 -6.51 -1.30 21.51
N SER A 93 -6.06 -0.11 21.92
CA SER A 93 -5.19 0.71 21.07
C SER A 93 -3.90 -0.05 20.79
N VAL A 94 -3.67 -0.36 19.52
CA VAL A 94 -2.44 -0.99 19.04
C VAL A 94 -1.87 -0.09 17.94
N PHE A 95 -0.58 0.19 18.03
CA PHE A 95 0.19 0.77 16.93
C PHE A 95 0.94 -0.35 16.22
N LEU A 96 0.73 -0.49 14.92
CA LEU A 96 1.37 -1.50 14.10
C LEU A 96 2.20 -0.83 12.99
N VAL A 97 3.42 -1.34 12.83
CA VAL A 97 4.25 -1.14 11.65
C VAL A 97 4.41 -2.50 11.00
N ALA A 98 3.70 -2.72 9.90
CA ALA A 98 3.68 -4.01 9.22
C ALA A 98 3.30 -3.80 7.76
N LEU A 99 3.71 -4.75 6.90
CA LEU A 99 3.27 -4.81 5.51
C LEU A 99 3.44 -3.50 4.74
N ASP A 100 4.55 -2.79 5.01
CA ASP A 100 4.93 -1.50 4.43
C ASP A 100 3.93 -0.36 4.70
N GLY A 101 3.27 -0.44 5.85
CA GLY A 101 2.40 0.62 6.33
C GLY A 101 2.47 0.79 7.84
N GLN A 102 1.77 1.81 8.30
CA GLN A 102 1.55 2.05 9.71
C GLN A 102 0.06 2.25 9.96
N ILE A 103 -0.47 1.67 11.04
CA ILE A 103 -1.88 1.84 11.41
C ILE A 103 -2.02 1.86 12.92
N LYS A 104 -2.96 2.67 13.41
CA LYS A 104 -3.31 2.76 14.82
C LYS A 104 -4.83 2.82 14.98
N ASP A 105 -5.33 2.41 16.15
CA ASP A 105 -6.71 2.70 16.58
C ASP A 105 -7.79 2.12 15.64
N PHE A 106 -7.55 0.92 15.09
CA PHE A 106 -8.46 0.22 14.17
C PHE A 106 -9.42 -0.72 14.93
N TYR A 107 -10.50 -0.17 15.46
CA TYR A 107 -11.48 -0.92 16.30
C TYR A 107 -12.61 -1.61 15.53
N LYS A 108 -12.59 -1.56 14.20
CA LYS A 108 -13.60 -2.18 13.33
C LYS A 108 -12.92 -2.89 12.16
N ALA A 109 -13.54 -3.95 11.66
CA ALA A 109 -13.15 -4.53 10.39
C ALA A 109 -13.38 -3.52 9.25
N GLY A 110 -12.53 -3.51 8.24
CA GLY A 110 -12.60 -2.57 7.13
C GLY A 110 -11.30 -2.40 6.36
N ILE A 111 -11.32 -1.48 5.41
CA ILE A 111 -10.15 -1.08 4.63
C ILE A 111 -9.70 0.28 5.14
N PHE A 112 -8.44 0.36 5.56
CA PHE A 112 -7.87 1.56 6.17
C PHE A 112 -6.62 1.98 5.41
N PRO A 113 -6.43 3.27 5.10
CA PRO A 113 -5.17 3.70 4.50
C PRO A 113 -4.02 3.51 5.49
N SER A 114 -2.83 3.22 4.97
CA SER A 114 -1.61 3.37 5.76
C SER A 114 -1.48 4.83 6.22
N GLY A 115 -1.30 5.01 7.53
CA GLY A 115 -1.36 6.27 8.26
C GLY A 115 -2.65 6.48 9.07
N TYR A 116 -3.64 5.59 8.96
CA TYR A 116 -4.88 5.70 9.73
C TYR A 116 -4.61 5.71 11.24
N GLY A 117 -5.29 6.62 11.96
CA GLY A 117 -5.16 6.79 13.41
C GLY A 117 -3.88 7.51 13.87
N LEU A 118 -3.04 7.98 12.94
CA LEU A 118 -1.81 8.71 13.25
C LEU A 118 -1.96 10.23 13.05
N ASN A 119 -1.05 10.99 13.64
CA ASN A 119 -0.91 12.42 13.38
C ASN A 119 -0.09 12.63 12.10
N LEU A 120 -0.72 13.18 11.06
CA LEU A 120 -0.15 13.30 9.71
C LEU A 120 0.44 14.68 9.41
N ALA A 121 0.48 15.61 10.37
CA ALA A 121 0.90 17.01 10.16
C ALA A 121 2.35 17.18 9.64
N LYS A 122 3.17 16.12 9.69
CA LYS A 122 4.53 16.08 9.15
C LYS A 122 4.78 14.86 8.27
N SER A 123 3.72 14.21 7.79
CA SER A 123 3.82 13.11 6.82
C SER A 123 3.98 13.67 5.40
N CYS A 124 4.54 12.90 4.47
CA CYS A 124 4.72 13.32 3.07
C CYS A 124 5.68 14.49 2.83
N ASN A 125 6.64 14.73 3.71
CA ASN A 125 7.53 15.89 3.62
C ASN A 125 8.97 15.56 3.24
N SER A 126 9.26 14.30 2.84
CA SER A 126 10.59 13.89 2.43
C SER A 126 10.53 13.16 1.09
N ALA A 127 11.35 13.60 0.14
CA ALA A 127 11.55 12.92 -1.13
C ALA A 127 12.48 11.70 -1.00
N ASP A 128 13.00 11.38 0.19
CA ASP A 128 13.97 10.30 0.41
C ASP A 128 13.28 8.91 0.39
N PRO A 129 13.53 8.09 -0.64
CA PRO A 129 12.97 6.74 -0.74
C PRO A 129 13.65 5.75 0.21
N ILE A 130 14.84 6.07 0.76
CA ILE A 130 15.65 5.18 1.60
C ILE A 130 15.15 5.17 3.04
N ASN A 131 14.64 6.31 3.53
CA ASN A 131 14.06 6.46 4.87
C ASN A 131 12.53 6.59 4.87
N GLY A 132 11.86 6.11 3.80
CA GLY A 132 10.44 6.27 3.39
C GLY A 132 9.31 5.98 4.40
N LYS A 133 9.59 5.93 5.71
CA LYS A 133 8.64 5.86 6.82
C LYS A 133 7.54 6.93 6.77
N ASN A 134 7.78 8.07 6.11
CA ASN A 134 6.77 9.13 5.97
C ASN A 134 5.95 9.03 4.67
N MET A 135 6.46 8.37 3.64
CA MET A 135 5.77 8.29 2.33
C MET A 135 4.67 7.23 2.36
N VAL A 136 4.85 6.15 3.12
CA VAL A 136 3.80 5.14 3.42
C VAL A 136 2.55 5.77 4.06
N LEU A 137 2.68 6.92 4.72
CA LEU A 137 1.60 7.61 5.44
C LEU A 137 0.77 8.52 4.52
N CYS A 138 1.24 8.75 3.29
CA CYS A 138 0.61 9.70 2.37
C CYS A 138 -0.75 9.26 1.87
N THR A 139 -1.03 7.96 1.88
CA THR A 139 -2.36 7.46 1.55
C THR A 139 -3.40 8.02 2.51
N ALA A 140 -3.14 7.97 3.82
CA ALA A 140 -4.08 8.53 4.80
C ALA A 140 -4.18 10.05 4.72
N LYS A 141 -3.07 10.76 4.48
CA LYS A 141 -3.08 12.22 4.36
C LYS A 141 -3.87 12.65 3.11
N LEU A 142 -3.64 12.00 1.98
CA LEU A 142 -4.34 12.26 0.73
C LEU A 142 -5.85 12.04 0.89
N MET A 143 -6.24 10.97 1.59
CA MET A 143 -7.65 10.75 1.91
C MET A 143 -8.23 11.81 2.86
N GLN A 144 -7.47 12.29 3.85
CA GLN A 144 -7.89 13.41 4.72
C GLN A 144 -8.06 14.71 3.94
N ASP A 145 -7.21 14.92 2.93
CA ASP A 145 -7.25 16.07 2.04
C ASP A 145 -8.25 15.94 0.89
N GLY A 146 -9.08 14.88 0.89
CA GLY A 146 -10.15 14.72 -0.10
C GLY A 146 -9.69 14.22 -1.48
N TRP A 147 -8.58 13.47 -1.52
CA TRP A 147 -7.91 13.03 -2.75
C TRP A 147 -7.28 14.15 -3.57
N GLU A 148 -6.90 15.25 -2.91
CA GLU A 148 -6.22 16.38 -3.52
C GLU A 148 -4.78 16.50 -2.99
N PHE A 149 -3.80 16.65 -3.89
CA PHE A 149 -2.43 16.98 -3.50
C PHE A 149 -2.33 18.49 -3.25
N LYS A 150 -2.18 18.85 -1.99
CA LYS A 150 -1.94 20.23 -1.56
C LYS A 150 -0.46 20.61 -1.73
N ASP A 151 -0.14 21.88 -1.51
CA ASP A 151 1.22 22.42 -1.68
C ASP A 151 2.25 21.83 -0.68
N ASP A 152 1.80 21.16 0.38
CA ASP A 152 2.67 20.54 1.40
C ASP A 152 3.14 19.12 1.04
N TYR A 153 2.81 18.65 -0.16
CA TYR A 153 3.34 17.43 -0.74
C TYR A 153 4.65 17.70 -1.53
N PRO A 154 5.54 16.70 -1.68
CA PRO A 154 6.84 16.87 -2.29
C PRO A 154 6.82 16.71 -3.82
N TRP A 155 5.65 16.66 -4.47
CA TRP A 155 5.48 16.34 -5.89
C TRP A 155 4.42 17.16 -6.60
#